data_AF-G5LM86-F1
#
_entry.id   AF-G5LM86-F1
#
_cell.length_a   1.000
_cell.length_b   1.000
_cell.length_c   1.000
_cell.angle_alpha   90.00
_cell.angle_beta   90.00
_cell.angle_gamma   90.00
#
_symmetry.space_group_name_H-M   'P 1'
#
loop_
_entity.id
_entity.type
_entity.pdbx_description
1 polymer ?
#
loop_
_entity_poly.entity_id
_entity_poly.type
_entity_poly.pdbx_seq_one_letter_code
_entity_poly.pdbx_strand_id
1 'polypeptide(L)'
;MRPEIGKVEIAPFAYMRGRTFENAVVILDEAQNVTAAQMKMFLTRLGENVTVIVNGDITQCDLPRGVRSGLSDALERFEEDEMVGIVHFNKDDCVRSALCQRALQAYG
;
A
#
# COMPACT_ATOMS: atom_id res chain seq x y z
N MET A 1 -15.00 -23.27 -7.43
CA MET A 1 -14.72 -23.41 -5.98
C MET A 1 -15.43 -22.25 -5.28
N ARG A 2 -16.46 -22.51 -4.48
CA ARG A 2 -17.16 -21.47 -3.70
C ARG A 2 -16.43 -21.34 -2.37
N PRO A 3 -15.86 -20.18 -2.01
CA PRO A 3 -15.26 -20.02 -0.70
C PRO A 3 -16.30 -19.45 0.26
N GLU A 4 -16.65 -20.21 1.29
CA GLU A 4 -17.35 -19.72 2.48
C GLU A 4 -16.37 -19.66 3.65
N ILE A 5 -16.46 -18.55 4.41
CA ILE A 5 -15.85 -18.22 5.71
C ILE A 5 -14.30 -18.15 5.70
N GLY A 6 -13.73 -16.95 5.44
CA GLY A 6 -12.28 -16.67 5.53
C GLY A 6 -11.61 -16.10 4.26
N LYS A 7 -12.21 -15.11 3.58
CA LYS A 7 -11.70 -14.62 2.30
C LYS A 7 -10.64 -13.52 2.45
N VAL A 8 -9.38 -13.90 2.59
CA VAL A 8 -8.26 -13.06 2.16
C VAL A 8 -8.03 -13.32 0.67
N GLU A 9 -8.15 -12.30 -0.17
CA GLU A 9 -7.88 -12.37 -1.61
C GLU A 9 -6.59 -11.61 -1.91
N ILE A 10 -5.56 -12.31 -2.37
CA ILE A 10 -4.34 -11.69 -2.88
C ILE A 10 -4.50 -11.59 -4.38
N ALA A 11 -4.58 -10.36 -4.88
CA ALA A 11 -4.72 -10.10 -6.30
C ALA A 11 -3.75 -8.99 -6.73
N PRO A 12 -3.15 -9.11 -7.92
CA PRO A 12 -2.25 -8.07 -8.42
C PRO A 12 -3.04 -6.80 -8.75
N PHE A 13 -2.38 -5.64 -8.69
CA PHE A 13 -3.00 -4.33 -8.89
C PHE A 13 -3.85 -4.23 -10.19
N ALA A 14 -3.43 -4.91 -11.26
CA ALA A 14 -4.17 -4.94 -12.52
C ALA A 14 -5.60 -5.51 -12.41
N TYR A 15 -5.87 -6.38 -11.43
CA TYR A 15 -7.19 -6.98 -11.20
C TYR A 15 -8.18 -5.99 -10.59
N MET A 16 -7.70 -4.86 -10.06
CA MET A 16 -8.55 -3.82 -9.48
C MET A 16 -9.29 -3.02 -10.55
N ARG A 17 -8.83 -3.09 -11.80
CA ARG A 17 -9.47 -2.40 -12.92
C ARG A 17 -10.89 -2.92 -13.13
N GLY A 18 -11.87 -2.03 -12.96
CA GLY A 18 -13.28 -2.36 -13.18
C GLY A 18 -13.97 -3.09 -12.02
N ARG A 19 -13.30 -3.25 -10.86
CA ARG A 19 -13.91 -3.80 -9.62
C ARG A 19 -14.15 -2.72 -8.60
N THR A 20 -15.34 -2.66 -7.99
CA THR A 20 -15.61 -1.78 -6.84
C THR A 20 -15.46 -2.58 -5.56
N PHE A 21 -14.84 -1.99 -4.53
CA PHE A 21 -14.68 -2.62 -3.22
C PHE A 21 -15.77 -2.13 -2.28
N GLU A 22 -16.59 -3.05 -1.77
CA GLU A 22 -17.67 -2.77 -0.82
C GLU A 22 -17.60 -3.80 0.31
N ASN A 23 -17.92 -3.38 1.54
CA ASN A 23 -17.93 -4.25 2.73
C ASN A 23 -16.61 -5.02 2.92
N ALA A 24 -15.47 -4.34 2.78
CA ALA A 24 -14.15 -4.96 2.77
C ALA A 24 -13.07 -4.12 3.47
N VAL A 25 -12.03 -4.79 3.93
CA VAL A 25 -10.76 -4.14 4.29
C VAL A 25 -9.76 -4.43 3.17
N VAL A 26 -9.17 -3.38 2.60
CA VAL A 26 -8.26 -3.47 1.46
C VAL A 26 -6.89 -2.97 1.89
N ILE A 27 -5.85 -3.76 1.61
CA ILE A 27 -4.45 -3.36 1.80
C ILE A 27 -3.82 -3.22 0.42
N LEU A 28 -3.35 -2.00 0.11
CA LEU A 28 -2.49 -1.76 -1.03
C LEU A 28 -1.04 -1.73 -0.53
N ASP A 29 -0.33 -2.83 -0.74
CA ASP A 29 1.08 -2.96 -0.37
C ASP A 29 2.01 -2.47 -1.49
N GLU A 30 3.23 -2.09 -1.13
CA GLU A 30 4.26 -1.58 -2.06
C GLU A 30 3.76 -0.39 -2.92
N ALA A 31 2.94 0.48 -2.33
CA ALA A 31 2.27 1.57 -3.02
C ALA A 31 3.22 2.61 -3.65
N GLN A 32 4.48 2.65 -3.23
CA GLN A 32 5.50 3.48 -3.86
C GLN A 32 5.70 3.12 -5.35
N ASN A 33 5.44 1.86 -5.71
CA ASN A 33 5.59 1.32 -7.06
C ASN A 33 4.34 1.48 -7.93
N VAL A 34 3.30 2.13 -7.40
CA VAL A 34 2.10 2.52 -8.15
C VAL A 34 2.28 3.96 -8.63
N THR A 35 1.93 4.26 -9.88
CA THR A 35 1.98 5.65 -10.39
C THR A 35 0.83 6.49 -9.81
N ALA A 36 0.97 7.82 -9.78
CA ALA A 36 -0.13 8.72 -9.37
C ALA A 36 -1.46 8.47 -10.12
N ALA A 37 -1.38 8.18 -11.42
CA ALA A 37 -2.57 7.85 -12.22
C ALA A 37 -3.21 6.52 -11.80
N GLN A 38 -2.41 5.51 -11.47
CA GLN A 38 -2.91 4.24 -10.95
C GLN A 38 -3.45 4.39 -9.53
N MET A 39 -2.80 5.14 -8.65
CA MET A 39 -3.33 5.44 -7.30
C MET A 39 -4.72 6.08 -7.40
N LYS A 40 -4.88 7.09 -8.26
CA LYS A 40 -6.19 7.68 -8.56
C LYS A 40 -7.19 6.64 -9.07
N MET A 41 -6.78 5.78 -10.00
CA MET A 41 -7.62 4.69 -10.52
C MET A 41 -8.10 3.76 -9.39
N PHE A 42 -7.23 3.44 -8.44
CA PHE A 42 -7.55 2.56 -7.31
C PHE A 42 -8.49 3.24 -6.31
N LEU A 43 -8.17 4.45 -5.87
CA LEU A 43 -8.97 5.19 -4.88
C LEU A 43 -10.40 5.47 -5.37
N THR A 44 -10.61 5.64 -6.68
CA THR A 44 -11.97 5.79 -7.24
C THR A 44 -12.76 4.49 -7.35
N ARG A 45 -12.20 3.35 -6.91
CA ARG A 45 -12.91 2.06 -6.81
C ARG A 45 -13.47 1.78 -5.41
N LEU A 46 -13.22 2.65 -4.45
CA LEU A 46 -13.70 2.51 -3.08
C LEU A 46 -15.21 2.80 -3.03
N GLY A 47 -15.98 1.80 -2.62
CA GLY A 47 -17.43 1.88 -2.43
C GLY A 47 -17.80 2.02 -0.95
N GLU A 48 -19.00 1.58 -0.59
CA GLU A 48 -19.50 1.71 0.78
C GLU A 48 -18.84 0.72 1.76
N ASN A 49 -18.72 1.16 3.01
CA ASN A 49 -18.24 0.34 4.13
C ASN A 49 -16.88 -0.33 3.83
N VAL A 50 -15.93 0.46 3.33
CA VAL A 50 -14.56 0.03 3.03
C VAL A 50 -13.56 0.70 3.95
N THR A 51 -12.58 -0.06 4.43
CA THR A 51 -11.37 0.49 5.08
C THR A 51 -10.19 0.21 4.19
N VAL A 52 -9.37 1.22 3.92
CA VAL A 52 -8.22 1.08 3.03
C VAL A 52 -6.95 1.42 3.80
N ILE A 53 -5.97 0.55 3.68
CA ILE A 53 -4.62 0.74 4.23
C ILE A 53 -3.68 0.77 3.03
N VAL A 54 -3.01 1.91 2.83
CA VAL A 54 -1.98 2.06 1.81
C VAL A 54 -0.63 1.99 2.50
N ASN A 55 0.19 1.02 2.12
CA ASN A 55 1.52 0.79 2.70
C ASN A 55 2.61 0.94 1.63
N GLY A 56 3.78 1.41 2.03
CA GLY A 56 4.97 1.42 1.17
C GLY A 56 6.10 2.28 1.74
N ASP A 57 7.25 2.22 1.09
CA ASP A 57 8.45 2.99 1.43
C ASP A 57 8.83 3.91 0.25
N ILE A 58 8.63 5.22 0.41
CA ILE A 58 8.94 6.21 -0.63
C ILE A 58 10.42 6.22 -1.06
N THR A 59 11.32 5.71 -0.22
CA THR A 59 12.76 5.63 -0.53
C THR A 59 13.13 4.44 -1.42
N GLN A 60 12.22 3.47 -1.58
CA GLN A 60 12.40 2.25 -2.36
C GLN A 60 11.48 2.24 -3.61
N CYS A 61 11.40 3.37 -4.30
CA CYS A 61 10.57 3.52 -5.49
C CYS A 61 11.29 2.94 -6.72
N ASP A 62 10.68 1.93 -7.35
CA ASP A 62 11.18 1.26 -8.56
C ASP A 62 10.64 1.88 -9.86
N LEU A 63 9.83 2.94 -9.76
CA LEU A 63 9.25 3.58 -10.94
C LEU A 63 10.33 4.23 -11.82
N PRO A 64 10.14 4.26 -13.16
CA PRO A 64 11.05 4.94 -14.05
C PRO A 64 11.27 6.41 -13.67
N ARG A 65 12.48 6.92 -13.91
CA ARG A 65 12.83 8.30 -13.58
C ARG A 65 11.84 9.29 -14.21
N GLY A 66 11.35 10.23 -13.40
CA GLY A 66 10.37 11.24 -13.82
C GLY A 66 8.91 10.78 -13.72
N VAL A 67 8.66 9.50 -13.42
CA VAL A 67 7.32 9.01 -13.08
C VAL A 67 7.06 9.26 -11.61
N ARG A 68 5.96 9.97 -11.31
CA ARG A 68 5.58 10.27 -9.93
C ARG A 68 4.95 9.05 -9.26
N SER A 69 5.49 8.71 -8.09
CA SER A 69 4.93 7.70 -7.19
C SER A 69 3.56 8.14 -6.67
N GLY A 70 2.61 7.21 -6.67
CA GLY A 70 1.26 7.38 -6.17
C GLY A 70 1.22 7.50 -4.66
N LEU A 71 2.11 6.82 -3.93
CA LEU A 71 2.23 7.01 -2.47
C LEU A 71 2.70 8.43 -2.13
N SER A 72 3.76 8.91 -2.80
CA SER A 72 4.25 10.29 -2.61
C SER A 72 3.20 11.33 -3.01
N ASP A 73 2.52 11.12 -4.14
CA ASP A 73 1.43 12.02 -4.59
C ASP A 73 0.24 12.01 -3.62
N ALA A 74 -0.09 10.87 -3.00
CA ALA A 74 -1.16 10.78 -2.00
C ALA A 74 -0.78 11.51 -0.71
N LEU A 75 0.43 11.31 -0.18
CA LEU A 75 0.92 11.99 1.03
C LEU A 75 0.98 13.52 0.88
N GLU A 76 1.14 14.03 -0.34
CA GLU A 76 1.09 15.48 -0.61
C GLU A 76 -0.33 16.02 -0.82
N ARG A 77 -1.30 15.15 -1.15
CA ARG A 77 -2.68 15.56 -1.47
C ARG A 77 -3.62 15.46 -0.28
N PHE A 78 -3.42 14.47 0.57
CA PHE A 78 -4.27 14.23 1.71
C PHE A 78 -3.70 14.92 2.93
N GLU A 79 -4.57 15.59 3.67
CA GLU A 79 -4.31 16.09 5.02
C GLU A 79 -4.96 15.12 6.01
N GLU A 80 -4.38 14.98 7.20
CA GLU A 80 -4.97 14.15 8.24
C GLU A 80 -6.31 14.74 8.72
N ASP A 81 -7.33 13.90 8.81
CA ASP A 81 -8.65 14.23 9.31
C ASP A 81 -9.34 13.03 9.97
N GLU A 82 -10.63 13.14 10.27
CA GLU A 82 -11.40 12.05 10.90
C GLU A 82 -11.51 10.77 10.04
N MET A 83 -11.30 10.87 8.72
CA MET A 83 -11.37 9.77 7.75
C MET A 83 -10.00 9.30 7.28
N VAL A 84 -8.97 10.16 7.29
CA VAL A 84 -7.63 9.86 6.79
C VAL A 84 -6.60 9.97 7.91
N GLY A 85 -5.97 8.84 8.25
CA GLY A 85 -4.79 8.80 9.11
C GLY A 85 -3.51 8.61 8.29
N ILE A 86 -2.44 9.30 8.67
CA ILE A 86 -1.10 9.10 8.10
C ILE A 86 -0.19 8.60 9.22
N VAL A 87 0.53 7.50 8.97
CA VAL A 87 1.43 6.89 9.95
C VAL A 87 2.82 6.78 9.34
N HIS A 88 3.78 7.45 9.97
CA HIS A 88 5.19 7.39 9.60
C HIS A 88 5.96 6.49 10.57
N PHE A 89 6.45 5.37 10.06
CA PHE A 89 7.40 4.53 10.79
C PHE A 89 8.82 5.07 10.63
N ASN A 90 9.63 4.89 11.66
CA ASN A 90 11.05 5.18 11.66
C ASN A 90 11.86 3.89 11.87
N LYS A 91 13.19 4.02 11.93
CA LYS A 91 14.08 2.86 12.08
C LYS A 91 13.91 2.12 13.41
N ASP A 92 13.50 2.83 14.46
CA ASP A 92 13.31 2.26 15.80
C ASP A 92 12.07 1.36 15.85
N ASP A 93 11.11 1.56 14.94
CA ASP A 93 9.95 0.68 14.77
C ASP A 93 10.29 -0.64 14.05
N CYS A 94 11.51 -0.77 13.50
CA CYS A 94 11.92 -1.94 12.73
C CYS A 94 12.47 -3.05 13.64
N VAL A 95 11.58 -3.97 14.05
CA VAL A 95 11.97 -5.15 14.82
C VAL A 95 12.43 -6.27 13.88
N ARG A 96 13.72 -6.59 13.88
CA ARG A 96 14.34 -7.64 13.05
C ARG A 96 14.73 -8.86 13.88
N SER A 97 14.52 -10.05 13.32
CA SER A 97 14.98 -11.29 13.96
C SER A 97 16.52 -11.34 14.05
N ALA A 98 17.03 -12.12 14.99
CA ALA A 98 18.48 -12.32 15.14
C ALA A 98 19.13 -12.83 13.85
N LEU A 99 18.42 -13.65 13.06
CA LEU A 99 18.91 -14.12 11.76
C LEU A 99 19.05 -12.97 10.75
N CYS A 100 18.06 -12.09 10.65
CA CYS A 100 18.11 -10.94 9.75
C CYS A 100 19.26 -10.00 10.13
N GLN A 101 19.48 -9.75 11.42
CA GLN A 101 20.62 -8.97 11.89
C GLN A 101 21.97 -9.60 11.52
N ARG A 102 22.11 -10.92 11.70
CA ARG A 102 23.31 -11.65 11.28
C ARG A 102 23.53 -11.58 9.77
N ALA A 103 22.47 -11.67 8.98
CA ALA A 103 22.56 -11.53 7.52
C ALA A 103 23.05 -10.12 7.13
N LEU A 104 22.49 -9.07 7.76
CA LEU A 104 22.94 -7.70 7.52
C LEU A 104 24.42 -7.49 7.86
N GLN A 105 24.91 -8.09 8.95
CA GLN A 105 26.34 -8.04 9.28
C GLN A 105 27.23 -8.79 8.28
N ALA A 106 26.72 -9.86 7.67
CA ALA A 106 27.47 -10.66 6.72
C ALA A 106 27.54 -10.03 5.32
N TYR A 107 26.55 -9.22 4.94
CA TYR A 107 26.40 -8.64 3.59
C TYR A 107 26.48 -7.11 3.53
N GLY A 108 26.50 -6.43 4.68
CA GLY A 108 26.60 -4.96 4.79
C GLY A 108 28.01 -4.51 5.11
#